data_AF-E6WYH1-F1
#
_entry.id   AF-E6WYH1-F1
#
_cell.length_a   1.000
_cell.length_b   1.000
_cell.length_c   1.000
_cell.angle_alpha   90.00
_cell.angle_beta   90.00
_cell.angle_gamma   90.00
#
_symmetry.space_group_name_H-M   'P 1'
#
loop_
_entity.id
_entity.type
_entity.pdbx_description
1 polymer ?
#
loop_
_entity_poly.entity_id
_entity_poly.type
_entity_poly.pdbx_seq_one_letter_code
_entity_poly.pdbx_strand_id
1 'polypeptide(L)' 'MKIMQIAGYLVALIIGLYAILLVGQIWDEWLEWKLFFKISVTAAVAVVAIGIVAMILKEIFKEKELKKEKYLD' A
#
# COMPACT_ATOMS: atom_id res chain seq x y z
N MET A 1 14.25 0.88 -8.44
CA MET A 1 13.48 -0.36 -8.74
C MET A 1 13.04 -1.14 -7.50
N LYS A 2 13.94 -1.56 -6.59
CA LYS A 2 13.58 -2.44 -5.45
C LYS A 2 12.51 -1.85 -4.51
N ILE A 3 12.53 -0.53 -4.26
CA ILE A 3 11.59 0.14 -3.34
C ILE A 3 10.14 0.12 -3.86
N MET A 4 9.93 0.35 -5.17
CA MET A 4 8.60 0.25 -5.77
C MET A 4 8.06 -1.19 -5.72
N GLN A 5 8.92 -2.19 -5.91
CA GLN A 5 8.52 -3.59 -5.80
C GLN A 5 8.12 -3.94 -4.35
N ILE A 6 8.87 -3.45 -3.36
CA ILE A 6 8.54 -3.64 -1.94
C ILE A 6 7.18 -2.98 -1.60
N ALA A 7 6.95 -1.74 -2.04
CA ALA A 7 5.67 -1.06 -1.84
C ALA A 7 4.51 -1.84 -2.49
N GLY A 8 4.72 -2.37 -3.70
CA GLY A 8 3.74 -3.22 -4.39
C GLY A 8 3.43 -4.50 -3.61
N TYR A 9 4.45 -5.21 -3.12
CA TYR A 9 4.26 -6.42 -2.31
C TYR A 9 3.56 -6.14 -0.98
N LEU A 10 3.86 -5.01 -0.33
CA LEU A 10 3.18 -4.60 0.91
C LEU A 10 1.70 -4.31 0.66
N VAL A 11 1.36 -3.59 -0.40
CA VAL A 11 -0.04 -3.35 -0.77
C VAL A 11 -0.75 -4.65 -1.09
N ALA A 12 -0.14 -5.54 -1.88
CA ALA A 12 -0.71 -6.83 -2.22
C ALA A 12 -0.94 -7.70 -0.97
N LEU A 13 -0.02 -7.68 -0.01
CA LEU A 13 -0.16 -8.39 1.26
C LEU A 13 -1.33 -7.85 2.08
N ILE A 14 -1.44 -6.52 2.23
CA ILE A 14 -2.53 -5.88 2.98
C ILE A 14 -3.88 -6.22 2.34
N ILE A 15 -3.99 -6.08 1.02
CA ILE A 15 -5.23 -6.41 0.29
C ILE A 15 -5.55 -7.89 0.40
N GLY A 16 -4.55 -8.78 0.27
CA GLY A 16 -4.74 -10.23 0.38
C GLY A 16 -5.25 -10.64 1.76
N LEU A 17 -4.64 -10.12 2.84
CA LEU A 17 -5.09 -10.36 4.20
C LEU A 17 -6.49 -9.78 4.45
N TYR A 18 -6.76 -8.58 3.94
CA TYR A 18 -8.08 -7.97 4.05
C TYR A 18 -9.16 -8.78 3.31
N ALA A 19 -8.85 -9.33 2.14
CA ALA A 19 -9.78 -10.18 1.39
C ALA A 19 -10.16 -11.44 2.17
N ILE A 20 -9.19 -12.11 2.80
CA ILE A 20 -9.45 -13.27 3.66
C ILE A 20 -10.37 -12.88 4.82
N LEU A 21 -10.06 -11.76 5.48
CA LEU A 21 -10.84 -11.24 6.59
C LEU A 21 -12.28 -10.86 6.17
N LEU A 22 -12.45 -10.27 4.98
CA LEU A 22 -13.76 -9.91 4.44
C LEU A 22 -14.60 -11.13 4.10
N VAL A 23 -14.00 -12.18 3.52
CA VAL A 23 -14.69 -13.46 3.30
C VAL A 23 -15.10 -14.08 4.63
N GLY A 24 -14.19 -14.15 5.60
CA GLY A 24 -14.50 -14.67 6.94
C GLY A 24 -15.62 -13.86 7.63
N GLN A 25 -15.60 -12.54 7.51
CA GLN A 25 -16.63 -11.68 8.08
C GLN A 25 -18.01 -11.90 7.47
N ILE A 26 -18.10 -12.08 6.14
CA ILE A 26 -19.38 -12.27 5.45
C ILE A 26 -20.00 -13.64 5.79
N TRP A 27 -19.17 -14.67 5.95
CA TRP A 27 -19.65 -16.05 6.12
C TRP A 27 -19.96 -16.40 7.57
N ASP A 28 -19.17 -15.88 8.52
CA ASP A 28 -19.17 -16.37 9.90
C ASP A 28 -18.95 -15.25 10.93
N GLU A 29 -19.09 -13.98 10.53
CA GLU A 29 -18.99 -12.80 11.40
C GLU A 29 -17.81 -12.85 12.39
N TRP A 30 -16.61 -13.17 11.90
CA TRP A 30 -15.41 -13.39 12.74
C TRP A 30 -15.10 -12.26 13.73
N LEU A 31 -15.51 -11.03 13.42
CA LEU A 31 -15.32 -9.85 14.26
C LEU A 31 -16.64 -9.10 14.48
N GLU A 32 -16.70 -8.35 15.56
CA GLU A 32 -17.76 -7.36 15.76
C GLU A 32 -17.76 -6.34 14.60
N TRP A 33 -18.92 -6.03 14.04
CA TRP A 33 -19.09 -5.11 12.92
C TRP A 33 -18.38 -3.75 13.13
N LYS A 34 -18.38 -3.24 14.36
CA LYS A 34 -17.68 -2.01 14.73
C LYS A 34 -16.16 -2.13 14.58
N LEU A 35 -15.59 -3.27 14.94
CA LEU A 35 -14.17 -3.54 14.81
C LEU A 35 -13.79 -3.79 13.34
N PHE A 36 -14.59 -4.59 12.63
CA PHE A 36 -14.42 -4.83 11.19
C PHE A 36 -14.41 -3.53 10.38
N PHE A 37 -15.32 -2.61 10.68
CA PHE A 37 -15.36 -1.31 10.01
C PHE A 37 -14.08 -0.48 10.27
N LYS A 38 -13.59 -0.44 11.51
CA LYS A 38 -12.34 0.24 11.84
C LYS A 38 -11.14 -0.36 11.10
N ILE A 39 -11.06 -1.69 11.02
CA ILE A 39 -10.01 -2.39 10.28
C ILE A 39 -10.09 -2.07 8.78
N SER A 40 -11.31 -2.06 8.22
CA SER A 40 -11.55 -1.73 6.81
C SER A 40 -11.06 -0.33 6.45
N VAL A 41 -11.44 0.67 7.26
CA VAL A 41 -10.98 2.06 7.08
C VAL A 41 -9.46 2.15 7.26
N THR A 42 -8.90 1.47 8.26
CA THR A 42 -7.45 1.46 8.49
C THR A 42 -6.68 0.85 7.32
N ALA A 43 -7.15 -0.28 6.76
CA ALA A 43 -6.53 -0.92 5.61
C ALA A 43 -6.58 -0.02 4.37
N ALA A 44 -7.72 0.64 4.13
CA ALA A 44 -7.86 1.61 3.03
C ALA A 44 -6.87 2.78 3.18
N VAL A 45 -6.79 3.38 4.37
CA VAL A 45 -5.84 4.47 4.65
C VAL A 45 -4.40 4.01 4.48
N ALA A 46 -4.05 2.81 4.96
CA ALA A 46 -2.71 2.26 4.83
C ALA A 46 -2.30 2.08 3.35
N VAL A 47 -3.18 1.53 2.52
CA VAL A 47 -2.93 1.36 1.07
C VAL A 47 -2.70 2.71 0.39
N VAL A 48 -3.54 3.70 0.67
CA VAL A 48 -3.40 5.05 0.12
C VAL A 48 -2.08 5.69 0.56
N ALA A 49 -1.74 5.61 1.85
CA ALA A 49 -0.50 6.16 2.39
C ALA A 49 0.74 5.53 1.74
N ILE A 50 0.76 4.20 1.59
CA ILE A 50 1.85 3.50 0.89
C ILE A 50 1.94 3.96 -0.57
N GLY A 51 0.81 4.13 -1.25
CA GLY A 51 0.76 4.64 -2.62
C GLY A 51 1.37 6.04 -2.76
N ILE A 52 1.00 6.97 -1.87
CA ILE A 52 1.54 8.34 -1.84
C ILE A 52 3.06 8.31 -1.61
N VAL A 53 3.51 7.58 -0.60
CA VAL A 53 4.94 7.46 -0.29
C VAL A 53 5.72 6.86 -1.46
N ALA A 54 5.17 5.81 -2.10
CA ALA A 54 5.78 5.19 -3.26
C ALA A 54 5.90 6.16 -4.46
N MET A 55 4.90 7.01 -4.69
CA MET A 55 4.93 8.04 -5.73
C MET A 55 6.00 9.10 -5.45
N ILE A 56 6.06 9.63 -4.23
CA ILE A 56 7.07 10.62 -3.84
C ILE A 56 8.48 10.04 -3.99
N LEU A 57 8.70 8.82 -3.50
CA LEU A 57 10.00 8.16 -3.65
C LEU A 57 10.35 7.93 -5.12
N LYS A 58 9.39 7.55 -5.96
CA LYS A 58 9.61 7.38 -7.40
C LYS A 58 10.10 8.69 -8.04
N GLU A 59 9.50 9.81 -7.69
CA GLU A 59 9.88 11.13 -8.22
C GLU A 59 11.29 11.53 -7.80
N ILE A 60 11.61 11.40 -6.51
CA ILE A 60 12.96 11.69 -5.97
C ILE A 60 14.02 10.80 -6.63
N PHE A 61 13.75 9.51 -6.81
CA PHE A 61 14.69 8.60 -7.46
C PHE A 61 14.87 8.93 -8.94
N LYS A 62 13.79 9.29 -9.64
CA LYS A 62 13.85 9.69 -11.05
C LYS A 62 14.69 10.97 -11.22
N GLU A 63 14.53 11.95 -10.33
CA GLU A 63 15.35 13.16 -10.34
C GLU A 63 16.84 12.84 -10.11
N LYS A 64 17.15 11.97 -9.14
CA LYS A 64 18.52 11.51 -8.89
C LYS A 64 19.13 10.77 -10.08
N GLU A 65 18.33 9.96 -10.79
CA GLU A 65 18.76 9.23 -11.97
C GLU A 65 19.06 10.18 -13.14
N LEU A 66 18.20 11.17 -13.38
CA LEU A 66 18.41 12.20 -14.41
C LEU A 66 19.64 13.09 -14.15
N LYS A 67 19.89 13.44 -12.88
CA LYS A 67 21.14 14.13 -12.47
C LYS A 67 22.37 13.26 -12.68
N LYS A 68 22.29 11.97 -12.36
CA LYS A 68 23.39 11.01 -12.55
C LYS A 68 23.74 10.84 -14.03
N GLU A 69 22.74 10.87 -14.91
CA GLU A 69 22.90 10.76 -16.36
C GLU A 69 23.27 12.09 -17.04
N LYS A 70 23.54 13.17 -16.27
CA LYS A 70 23.88 14.52 -16.77
C LYS A 70 22.80 15.15 -17.66
N TYR A 71 21.55 14.71 -17.56
CA TYR A 71 20.42 15.37 -18.21
C TYR A 71 19.93 16.59 -17.41
N LEU A 72 20.28 16.67 -16.13
CA LEU A 72 20.02 17.81 -15.25
C LEU A 72 21.33 18.11 -14.49
N ASP A 73 21.79 19.36 -14.53
CA ASP A 73 22.93 19.86 -13.75
C ASP A 73 22.64 19.86 -12.23
#